data_AF-A0A1M7AQU0-F1
#
_entry.id   AF-A0A1M7AQU0-F1
#
_cell.length_a   1.000
_cell.length_b   1.000
_cell.length_c   1.000
_cell.angle_alpha   90.00
_cell.angle_beta   90.00
_cell.angle_gamma   90.00
#
_symmetry.space_group_name_H-M   'P 1'
#
loop_
_entity.id
_entity.type
_entity.pdbx_description
1 polymer ?
#
loop_
_entity_poly.entity_id
_entity_poly.type
_entity_poly.pdbx_seq_one_letter_code
_entity_poly.pdbx_strand_id
1 'polypeptide(L)' 'MMEAEMDNHLGYEKSERSDNDDYRNGYKRKRINSSYGSMEIEVPQDRKSTFQPQIVKKRQKDISDIDRRSSLCMPKE' A
#
# COMPACT_ATOMS: atom_id res chain seq x y z
N MET A 1 6.80 -0.66 -0.71
CA MET A 1 6.21 0.56 -1.33
C MET A 1 5.00 1.06 -0.57
N MET A 2 3.93 0.29 -0.38
CA MET A 2 2.76 0.75 0.40
C MET A 2 3.04 0.94 1.90
N GLU A 3 3.95 0.17 2.48
CA GLU A 3 4.45 0.43 3.85
C GLU A 3 5.01 1.83 4.00
N ALA A 4 5.88 2.26 3.07
CA ALA A 4 6.47 3.59 3.09
C ALA A 4 5.42 4.71 2.96
N GLU A 5 4.32 4.48 2.23
CA GLU A 5 3.19 5.41 2.22
C GLU A 5 2.51 5.49 3.60
N MET A 6 2.38 4.35 4.29
CA MET A 6 1.82 4.30 5.65
C MET A 6 2.75 4.97 6.67
N ASP A 7 4.05 4.76 6.57
CA ASP A 7 5.06 5.40 7.42
C ASP A 7 4.96 6.92 7.28
N ASN A 8 4.84 7.43 6.04
CA ASN A 8 4.63 8.86 5.78
C ASN A 8 3.27 9.37 6.27
N HIS A 9 2.19 8.58 6.17
CA HIS A 9 0.86 8.97 6.65
C HIS A 9 0.81 9.09 8.17
N LEU A 10 1.43 8.14 8.87
CA LEU A 10 1.47 8.12 10.33
C LEU A 10 2.56 9.05 10.90
N GLY A 11 3.61 9.32 10.11
CA GLY A 11 4.75 10.17 10.50
C GLY A 11 5.78 9.46 11.38
N TYR A 12 5.71 8.13 11.49
CA TYR A 12 6.64 7.33 12.29
C TYR A 12 6.76 5.91 11.73
N GLU A 13 7.90 5.26 11.97
CA GLU A 13 8.19 3.93 11.45
C GLU A 13 7.46 2.81 12.21
N LYS A 14 7.54 1.58 11.70
CA LYS A 14 6.96 0.42 12.36
C LYS A 14 7.67 0.14 13.68
N SER A 15 6.90 0.12 14.77
CA SER A 15 7.37 -0.08 16.15
C SER A 15 8.10 1.11 16.78
N GLU A 16 8.09 2.27 16.14
CA GLU A 16 8.56 3.51 16.75
C GLU A 16 7.55 4.02 17.78
N ARG A 17 8.03 4.51 18.93
CA ARG A 17 7.17 5.15 19.93
C ARG A 17 6.78 6.53 19.44
N SER A 18 5.49 6.74 19.23
CA SER A 18 4.91 8.02 18.84
C SER A 18 3.73 8.34 19.74
N ASP A 19 3.55 9.62 20.07
CA ASP A 19 2.36 10.14 20.76
C ASP A 19 1.16 10.33 19.80
N ASN A 20 1.13 9.60 18.69
CA ASN A 20 0.08 9.74 17.69
C ASN A 20 -1.16 8.96 18.16
N ASP A 21 -2.35 9.53 17.98
CA ASP A 21 -3.61 8.87 18.35
C ASP A 21 -4.03 7.77 17.36
N ASP A 22 -3.37 7.69 16.20
CA ASP A 22 -3.64 6.68 15.18
C ASP A 22 -2.49 5.68 15.08
N TYR A 23 -2.83 4.43 14.74
CA TYR A 23 -1.90 3.31 14.75
C TYR A 23 -2.15 2.35 13.59
N ARG A 24 -1.12 1.61 13.20
CA ARG A 24 -1.25 0.51 12.22
C ARG A 24 -2.18 -0.58 12.78
N ASN A 25 -3.22 -0.93 12.03
CA ASN A 25 -4.25 -1.90 12.37
C ASN A 25 -4.22 -3.10 11.40
N GLY A 26 -3.03 -3.67 11.21
CA GLY A 26 -2.81 -4.83 10.36
C GLY A 26 -3.00 -4.54 8.86
N TYR A 27 -3.32 -5.59 8.11
CA TYR A 27 -3.42 -5.55 6.65
C TYR A 27 -4.78 -6.05 6.19
N LYS A 28 -5.26 -5.44 5.10
CA LYS A 28 -6.46 -5.85 4.40
C LYS A 28 -6.10 -6.51 3.09
N ARG A 29 -6.57 -7.75 2.92
CA ARG A 29 -6.45 -8.50 1.67
C ARG A 29 -7.35 -7.86 0.61
N LYS A 30 -6.78 -7.57 -0.55
CA LYS A 30 -7.49 -7.00 -1.70
C LYS A 30 -7.11 -7.74 -2.96
N ARG A 31 -8.11 -8.24 -3.68
CA ARG A 31 -7.93 -8.85 -5.00
C ARG A 31 -7.92 -7.76 -6.08
N ILE A 32 -6.86 -7.71 -6.85
CA ILE A 32 -6.62 -6.74 -7.93
C ILE A 32 -6.31 -7.46 -9.23
N ASN A 33 -6.54 -6.78 -10.34
CA ASN A 33 -6.22 -7.24 -11.68
C ASN A 33 -5.01 -6.45 -12.16
N SER A 34 -3.97 -7.18 -12.54
CA SER A 34 -2.76 -6.65 -13.19
C SER A 34 -2.71 -7.15 -14.65
N SER A 35 -1.77 -6.64 -15.44
CA SER A 35 -1.47 -7.14 -16.79
C SER A 35 -1.14 -8.64 -16.80
N TYR A 36 -0.62 -9.17 -15.71
CA TYR A 36 -0.27 -10.59 -15.56
C TYR A 36 -1.43 -11.46 -15.04
N GLY A 37 -2.61 -10.87 -14.78
CA GLY A 37 -3.78 -11.57 -14.26
C GLY A 37 -4.24 -11.05 -12.89
N SER A 38 -5.20 -11.76 -12.28
CA SER A 38 -5.71 -11.40 -10.95
C SER A 38 -4.77 -11.89 -9.85
N MET A 39 -4.32 -10.98 -9.00
CA MET A 39 -3.48 -11.28 -7.83
C MET A 39 -4.14 -10.73 -6.57
N GLU A 40 -3.72 -11.25 -5.43
CA GLU A 40 -4.12 -10.74 -4.13
C GLU A 40 -2.96 -10.02 -3.46
N ILE A 41 -3.23 -8.84 -2.91
CA ILE A 41 -2.26 -8.01 -2.22
C ILE A 41 -2.73 -7.69 -0.81
N GLU A 42 -1.76 -7.40 0.06
CA GLU A 42 -2.00 -6.91 1.41
C GLU A 42 -1.85 -5.39 1.42
N VAL A 43 -2.90 -4.70 1.84
CA VAL A 43 -2.93 -3.23 1.94
C VAL A 43 -2.87 -2.85 3.41
N PRO A 44 -1.87 -2.06 3.85
CA PRO A 44 -1.77 -1.63 5.23
C PRO A 44 -2.94 -0.70 5.60
N GLN A 45 -3.39 -0.79 6.86
CA GLN A 45 -4.51 0.02 7.36
C GLN A 45 -4.15 0.72 8.67
N ASP A 46 -4.72 1.91 8.85
CA ASP A 46 -4.69 2.67 10.10
C ASP A 46 -5.96 2.41 10.93
N ARG A 47 -5.90 2.65 12.23
CA ARG A 47 -6.99 2.41 13.17
C ARG A 47 -8.17 3.35 12.90
N LYS A 48 -7.89 4.60 12.53
CA LYS A 48 -8.92 5.59 12.19
C LYS A 48 -9.45 5.46 10.75
N SER A 49 -8.91 4.55 9.93
CA SER A 49 -9.31 4.32 8.53
C SER A 49 -9.19 5.55 7.60
N THR A 50 -8.36 6.50 7.98
CA THR A 50 -8.03 7.75 7.28
C THR A 50 -7.00 7.56 6.18
N PHE A 51 -6.19 6.49 6.24
CA PHE A 51 -5.13 6.23 5.25
C PHE A 51 -5.70 6.09 3.83
N GLN A 52 -5.09 6.79 2.88
CA GLN A 52 -5.44 6.75 1.45
C GLN A 52 -4.22 6.36 0.61
N PRO A 53 -4.03 5.06 0.32
CA PRO A 53 -2.90 4.60 -0.48
C PRO A 53 -2.97 5.16 -1.91
N GLN A 54 -1.83 5.61 -2.42
CA GLN A 54 -1.72 6.23 -3.74
C GLN A 54 -1.46 5.19 -4.84
N ILE A 55 -0.62 4.19 -4.53
CA ILE A 55 -0.36 3.07 -5.46
C ILE A 55 -1.64 2.30 -5.76
N VAL A 56 -2.42 1.94 -4.73
CA VAL A 56 -3.67 1.19 -4.92
C VAL A 56 -4.83 1.94 -4.29
N LYS A 57 -5.44 2.86 -5.05
CA LYS A 57 -6.54 3.70 -4.55
C LYS A 57 -7.69 2.88 -3.98
N LYS A 58 -8.40 3.47 -3.02
CA LYS A 58 -9.62 2.86 -2.44
C LYS A 58 -10.60 2.54 -3.57
N ARG A 59 -11.18 1.33 -3.51
CA ARG A 59 -12.15 0.76 -4.49
C ARG A 59 -11.61 0.49 -5.91
N GLN A 60 -10.40 0.92 -6.26
CA GLN A 60 -9.77 0.58 -7.54
C GLN A 60 -9.37 -0.90 -7.58
N LYS A 61 -9.76 -1.65 -8.60
CA LYS A 61 -9.40 -3.08 -8.75
C LYS A 61 -8.39 -3.32 -9.88
N ASP A 62 -8.23 -2.39 -10.81
CA ASP A 62 -7.28 -2.48 -11.91
C ASP A 62 -6.00 -1.72 -11.56
N ILE A 63 -4.85 -2.39 -11.67
CA ILE A 63 -3.53 -1.79 -11.44
C ILE A 63 -2.58 -2.00 -12.62
N SER A 64 -3.09 -2.43 -13.78
CA SER A 64 -2.29 -2.77 -14.96
C SER A 64 -1.36 -1.63 -15.40
N ASP A 65 -1.82 -0.38 -15.29
CA ASP A 65 -1.03 0.81 -15.62
C ASP A 65 0.14 1.05 -14.66
N ILE A 66 -0.05 0.73 -13.38
CA ILE A 66 0.96 0.94 -12.32
C ILE A 66 2.01 -0.17 -12.36
N ASP A 67 1.58 -1.41 -12.62
CA ASP A 67 2.41 -2.59 -12.75
C ASP A 67 3.45 -2.47 -13.89
N ARG A 68 3.03 -1.93 -15.04
CA ARG A 68 3.94 -1.63 -16.16
C ARG A 68 5.03 -0.63 -15.78
N ARG A 69 4.73 0.35 -14.94
CA ARG A 69 5.69 1.37 -14.52
C ARG A 69 6.66 0.85 -13.47
N SER A 70 6.21 -0.03 -12.57
CA SER A 70 7.09 -0.69 -11.59
C SER A 70 8.03 -1.71 -12.22
N SER A 71 7.57 -2.48 -13.22
CA SER A 71 8.41 -3.47 -13.91
C SER A 71 9.50 -2.87 -14.81
N LEU A 72 9.35 -1.62 -15.24
CA LEU A 72 10.36 -0.89 -16.00
C LEU A 72 11.54 -0.35 -15.16
N CYS A 73 11.41 -0.36 -13.83
CA CYS A 73 12.36 0.29 -12.92
C CYS A 73 13.27 -0.69 -12.16
N MET A 74 13.16 -2.00 -12.38
CA MET A 74 14.11 -2.96 -11.81
C MET A 74 15.26 -3.17 -12.80
N PRO A 75 16.52 -2.83 -12.45
CA PRO A 75 17.66 -3.25 -13.25
C PRO A 75 17.64 -4.79 -13.29
N LYS A 76 17.59 -5.35 -14.50
CA LYS A 76 17.91 -6.77 -14.66
C LYS A 76 19.41 -6.91 -14.36
N GLU A 77 19.73 -7.74 -13.37
CA GLU A 77 21.10 -8.26 -13.20
C GLU A 77 21.54 -9.01 -14.46
#